data_AF-A0A9D9ULT8-F1
#
_entry.id   AF-A0A9D9ULT8-F1
#
_cell.length_a   1.000
_cell.length_b   1.000
_cell.length_c   1.000
_cell.angle_alpha   90.00
_cell.angle_beta   90.00
_cell.angle_gamma   90.00
#
_symmetry.space_group_name_H-M   'P 1'
#
loop_
_entity.id
_entity.type
_entity.pdbx_description
1 polymer ?
#
loop_
_entity_poly.entity_id
_entity_poly.type
_entity_poly.pdbx_seq_one_letter_code
_entity_poly.pdbx_strand_id
1 'polypeptide(L)' 'MTIGIPFPHPLFEQNSLIARCDTIYLVEEYLFFKQYNFHKQKIAFHRMSMKFYESYLQSKSIQVV' A
#
# COMPACT_ATOMS: atom_id res chain seq x y z
N MET A 1 -0.56 20.40 1.55
CA MET A 1 -1.21 19.09 1.72
C MET A 1 -0.80 18.22 0.55
N THR A 2 0.20 17.38 0.77
CA THR A 2 0.81 16.54 -0.25
C THR A 2 0.30 15.11 -0.08
N ILE A 3 -0.25 14.55 -1.16
CA ILE A 3 -0.88 13.23 -1.14
C ILE A 3 0.00 12.24 -1.90
N GLY A 4 0.27 11.09 -1.29
CA GLY A 4 1.01 9.99 -1.89
C GLY A 4 0.11 8.82 -2.23
N ILE A 5 0.23 8.27 -3.43
CA ILE A 5 -0.46 7.04 -3.84
C ILE A 5 0.62 6.03 -4.26
N PRO A 6 1.22 5.32 -3.30
CA PRO A 6 2.22 4.31 -3.63
C PRO A 6 1.54 3.15 -4.36
N PHE A 7 2.18 2.68 -5.42
CA PHE A 7 1.74 1.46 -6.09
C PHE A 7 1.88 0.26 -5.14
N PRO A 8 1.06 -0.79 -5.32
CA PRO A 8 1.08 -1.96 -4.44
C PRO A 8 2.35 -2.82 -4.58
N HIS A 9 3.22 -2.51 -5.55
CA HIS A 9 4.34 -3.35 -5.96
C HIS A 9 5.69 -3.01 -5.27
N PRO A 10 6.01 -1.74 -4.93
CA PRO A 10 7.18 -1.41 -4.12
C PRO A 10 6.80 -0.77 -2.77
N LEU A 11 6.48 -1.61 -1.77
CA LEU A 11 6.25 -1.19 -0.37
C LEU A 11 7.56 -1.32 0.44
N PHE A 12 8.45 -0.34 0.29
CA PHE A 12 9.72 -0.31 1.02
C PHE A 12 9.64 0.58 2.26
N GLU A 13 10.40 0.22 3.30
CA GLU A 13 10.58 1.06 4.50
C GLU A 13 11.22 2.42 4.14
N GLN A 14 12.23 2.39 3.27
CA GLN A 14 12.85 3.59 2.73
C GLN A 14 12.16 3.99 1.43
N ASN A 15 11.02 4.66 1.55
CA ASN A 15 10.37 5.27 0.41
C ASN A 15 10.36 6.79 0.57
N SER A 16 10.95 7.50 -0.40
CA SER A 16 11.02 8.96 -0.39
C SER A 16 9.66 9.66 -0.35
N LEU A 17 8.58 8.95 -0.73
CA LEU A 17 7.20 9.41 -0.62
C LEU A 17 6.73 9.55 0.85
N ILE A 18 7.18 8.65 1.73
CA ILE A 18 6.83 8.65 3.17
C ILE A 18 7.29 9.95 3.84
N ALA A 19 8.45 10.48 3.42
CA ALA A 19 9.02 11.70 3.99
C ALA A 19 8.43 13.00 3.41
N ARG A 20 7.66 12.93 2.32
CA ARG A 20 7.18 14.11 1.57
C ARG A 20 5.66 14.24 1.54
N CYS A 21 4.93 13.21 1.96
CA CYS A 21 3.47 13.16 1.90
C CYS A 21 2.88 13.25 3.31
N ASP A 22 1.83 14.06 3.44
CA ASP A 22 1.06 14.22 4.68
C ASP A 22 0.02 13.09 4.82
N THR A 23 -0.48 12.60 3.69
CA THR A 23 -1.49 11.54 3.61
C THR A 23 -1.14 10.54 2.53
N ILE A 24 -1.24 9.26 2.84
CA ILE A 24 -0.97 8.14 1.93
C ILE A 24 -2.26 7.37 1.68
N TYR A 25 -2.59 7.12 0.42
CA TYR A 25 -3.71 6.28 0.03
C TYR A 25 -3.22 4.89 -0.37
N LEU A 26 -3.66 3.85 0.35
CA LEU A 26 -3.35 2.47 0.02
C LEU A 26 -4.53 1.84 -0.70
N VAL A 27 -4.44 1.75 -2.03
CA VAL A 27 -5.53 1.26 -2.87
C VAL A 27 -5.28 -0.18 -3.29
N GLU A 28 -6.25 -1.06 -3.03
CA GLU A 28 -6.27 -2.41 -3.60
C GLU A 28 -6.66 -2.33 -5.09
N GLU A 29 -5.71 -2.58 -6.00
CA GLU A 29 -5.96 -2.44 -7.44
C GLU A 29 -6.92 -3.48 -8.01
N TYR A 30 -7.86 -3.03 -8.84
CA TYR A 30 -8.82 -3.85 -9.59
C TYR A 30 -8.17 -5.01 -10.36
N LEU A 31 -6.95 -4.78 -10.86
CA LEU A 31 -6.19 -5.75 -11.66
C LEU A 31 -5.99 -7.07 -10.92
N PHE A 32 -5.73 -7.03 -9.61
CA PHE A 32 -5.51 -8.23 -8.79
C PHE A 32 -6.77 -9.09 -8.57
N PHE A 33 -7.97 -8.52 -8.74
CA PHE A 33 -9.23 -9.18 -8.40
C PHE A 33 -10.11 -9.51 -9.60
N LYS A 34 -9.98 -8.75 -10.71
CA LYS A 34 -10.97 -8.76 -11.79
C LYS A 34 -10.39 -8.78 -13.19
N GLN A 35 -9.18 -8.23 -13.39
CA GLN A 35 -8.55 -8.26 -14.72
C GLN A 35 -7.86 -9.59 -15.01
N TYR A 36 -7.19 -10.18 -14.01
CA TYR A 36 -6.51 -11.46 -14.15
C TYR A 36 -6.85 -12.43 -13.02
N ASN A 37 -6.92 -13.72 -13.36
CA ASN A 37 -7.13 -14.80 -12.40
C ASN A 37 -5.83 -15.14 -11.68
N PHE A 38 -5.43 -14.31 -10.72
CA PHE A 38 -4.29 -14.62 -9.86
C PHE A 38 -4.59 -15.78 -8.90
N HIS A 39 -3.53 -16.50 -8.52
CA HIS A 39 -3.64 -17.54 -7.51
C HIS A 39 -4.11 -16.95 -6.17
N LYS A 40 -5.03 -17.64 -5.48
CA LYS A 40 -5.64 -17.13 -4.23
C LYS A 40 -4.60 -16.81 -3.15
N GLN A 41 -3.54 -17.61 -3.05
CA GLN A 41 -2.45 -17.35 -2.10
C GLN A 41 -1.70 -16.06 -2.44
N LYS A 42 -1.52 -15.75 -3.73
CA LYS A 42 -0.88 -14.50 -4.16
C LYS A 42 -1.73 -13.29 -3.79
N ILE A 43 -3.05 -13.35 -3.99
CA ILE A 43 -3.97 -12.28 -3.58
C ILE A 43 -3.95 -12.10 -2.06
N ALA A 44 -4.03 -13.21 -1.30
CA ALA A 44 -3.98 -13.16 0.16
C ALA A 44 -2.67 -12.54 0.66
N PHE A 45 -1.53 -12.97 0.12
CA PHE A 45 -0.22 -12.41 0.44
C PHE A 45 -0.15 -10.92 0.14
N HIS A 46 -0.63 -10.51 -1.04
CA HIS A 46 -0.66 -9.12 -1.44
C HIS A 46 -1.45 -8.23 -0.46
N ARG A 47 -2.65 -8.67 -0.07
CA ARG A 47 -3.49 -7.96 0.91
C ARG A 47 -2.83 -7.89 2.28
N MET A 48 -2.20 -8.98 2.73
CA MET A 48 -1.47 -9.01 4.00
C MET A 48 -0.29 -8.04 3.99
N SER A 49 0.47 -7.96 2.89
CA SER A 49 1.57 -7.00 2.73
C SER A 49 1.07 -5.56 2.78
N MET A 50 -0.03 -5.23 2.10
CA MET A 50 -0.64 -3.89 2.15
C MET A 50 -1.10 -3.51 3.56
N LYS A 51 -1.74 -4.44 4.28
CA LYS A 51 -2.20 -4.23 5.67
C LYS A 51 -1.05 -4.08 6.67
N PHE A 52 0.03 -4.85 6.48
CA PHE A 52 1.24 -4.67 7.26
C PHE A 52 1.84 -3.28 7.03
N TYR A 53 1.89 -2.84 5.77
CA TYR A 53 2.42 -1.53 5.42
C TYR A 53 1.55 -0.37 5.96
N GLU A 54 0.23 -0.50 5.93
CA GLU A 54 -0.70 0.42 6.62
C GLU A 54 -0.33 0.57 8.09
N SER A 55 -0.18 -0.56 8.80
CA SER A 55 0.19 -0.57 10.22
C SER A 55 1.57 0.04 10.46
N TYR A 56 2.54 -0.23 9.57
CA TYR A 56 3.87 0.37 9.61
C TYR A 56 3.81 1.90 9.48
N LEU A 57 3.06 2.42 8.52
CA LEU A 57 2.91 3.87 8.31
C LEU A 57 2.19 4.54 9.48
N GLN A 58 1.16 3.91 10.02
CA GLN A 58 0.46 4.40 11.22
C GLN A 58 1.40 4.46 12.43
N SER A 59 2.31 3.49 12.59
CA SER A 59 3.33 3.52 13.66
C SER A 59 4.34 4.69 13.51
N LYS A 60 4.45 5.25 12.29
CA LYS A 60 5.26 6.44 11.99
C LYS A 60 4.45 7.75 12.08
N SER A 61 3.23 7.69 12.60
CA SER A 61 2.30 8.83 12.71
C SER A 61 1.89 9.44 11.35
N ILE A 62 1.90 8.63 10.29
CA ILE A 62 1.47 9.06 8.96
C ILE A 62 -0.01 8.70 8.79
N GLN A 63 -0.78 9.64 8.24
CA GLN A 63 -2.19 9.39 7.97
C GLN A 63 -2.32 8.49 6.74
N VAL A 64 -2.96 7.34 6.93
CA VAL A 64 -3.25 6.37 5.85
C VAL A 64 -4.76 6.29 5.64
N VAL A 65 -5.16 6.28 4.36
CA VAL A 65 -6.55 6.16 3.91
C VAL A 65 -6.72 5.00 2.94
#